data_AF-A0A170VS05-F1
#
_entry.id   AF-A0A170VS05-F1
#
_cell.length_a   1.000
_cell.length_b   1.000
_cell.length_c   1.000
_cell.angle_alpha   90.00
_cell.angle_beta   90.00
_cell.angle_gamma   90.00
#
_symmetry.space_group_name_H-M   'P 1'
#
loop_
_entity.id
_entity.type
_entity.pdbx_description
1 polymer ?
#
loop_
_entity_poly.entity_id
_entity_poly.type
_entity_poly.pdbx_seq_one_letter_code
_entity_poly.pdbx_strand_id
1 'polypeptide(L)' 'LQLILLVYPVEKVGRWCGKEKKKLKFDQPYLIREYNMGGVDRLDENIGNLRIHIRSKKWYWELICFIINASVNNAWLFL' A
#
# COMPACT_ATOMS: atom_id res chain seq x y z
N LEU A 1 16.08 12.12 -23.91
CA LEU A 1 15.33 10.92 -24.38
C LEU A 1 14.71 10.16 -23.21
N GLN A 2 15.48 9.68 -22.21
CA GLN A 2 14.94 8.97 -21.03
C GLN A 2 13.86 9.74 -20.24
N LEU A 3 14.05 11.06 -20.04
CA LEU A 3 13.13 11.90 -19.26
C LEU A 3 11.75 12.09 -19.91
N ILE A 4 11.66 12.03 -21.25
CA ILE A 4 10.39 12.21 -21.97
C ILE A 4 9.50 10.97 -21.82
N LEU A 5 10.09 9.77 -21.76
CA LEU A 5 9.37 8.51 -21.54
C LEU A 5 8.83 8.36 -20.11
N LEU A 6 9.39 9.08 -19.14
CA LEU A 6 8.87 9.09 -17.76
C LEU A 6 7.65 10.00 -17.60
N VAL A 7 7.52 11.01 -18.47
CA VAL A 7 6.45 12.01 -18.45
C VAL A 7 5.28 11.60 -19.34
N TYR A 8 5.54 11.02 -20.51
CA TYR A 8 4.52 10.58 -21.47
C TYR A 8 4.46 9.05 -21.54
N PRO A 9 3.26 8.43 -21.52
CA PRO A 9 1.94 9.04 -21.64
C PRO A 9 1.42 9.67 -20.33
N VAL A 10 0.70 10.78 -20.48
CA VAL A 10 0.00 11.45 -19.37
C VAL A 10 -1.41 10.89 -19.30
N GLU A 11 -1.78 10.31 -18.16
CA GLU A 11 -3.11 9.74 -17.94
C GLU A 11 -3.93 10.57 -16.95
N LYS A 12 -5.25 10.59 -17.18
CA LYS A 12 -6.19 11.29 -16.30
C LYS A 12 -6.55 10.42 -15.10
N VAL A 13 -6.02 10.75 -13.93
CA VAL A 13 -6.30 10.07 -12.66
C VAL A 13 -7.27 10.88 -11.82
N GLY A 14 -8.28 10.21 -11.25
CA GLY A 14 -9.21 10.83 -10.30
C GLY A 14 -8.59 10.96 -8.91
N ARG A 15 -8.25 12.18 -8.47
CA ARG A 15 -7.77 12.46 -7.10
C ARG A 15 -8.82 13.27 -6.34
N TRP A 16 -8.87 13.07 -5.03
CA TRP A 16 -9.74 13.84 -4.15
C TRP A 16 -9.20 15.27 -3.99
N CYS A 17 -10.02 16.28 -4.30
CA CYS A 17 -9.71 17.67 -4.03
C CYS A 17 -10.41 18.11 -2.74
N GLY A 18 -9.64 18.33 -1.66
CA GLY A 18 -10.20 18.75 -0.37
C GLY A 18 -10.91 20.10 -0.41
N LYS A 19 -10.49 21.00 -1.31
CA LYS A 19 -11.10 22.33 -1.49
C LYS A 19 -12.51 22.23 -2.08
N GLU A 20 -12.68 21.40 -3.11
CA GLU A 20 -13.97 21.24 -3.81
C GLU A 20 -14.83 20.08 -3.27
N LYS A 21 -14.28 19.29 -2.32
CA LYS A 21 -14.89 18.08 -1.74
C LYS A 21 -15.41 17.11 -2.80
N LYS A 22 -14.70 17.00 -3.92
CA LYS A 22 -15.06 16.14 -5.06
C LYS A 22 -13.81 15.46 -5.61
N LYS A 23 -14.00 14.31 -6.27
CA LYS A 23 -12.93 13.67 -7.06
C LYS A 23 -12.81 14.41 -8.39
N LEU A 24 -11.67 15.06 -8.61
CA LEU A 24 -11.34 15.75 -9.86
C LEU A 24 -10.36 14.90 -10.67
N LYS A 25 -10.41 15.03 -11.99
CA LYS A 25 -9.49 14.36 -12.91
C LYS A 25 -8.27 15.25 -13.12
N PHE A 26 -7.09 14.76 -12.75
CA PHE A 26 -5.82 15.43 -12.95
C PHE A 26 -4.96 14.62 -13.92
N ASP A 27 -4.16 15.33 -14.71
CA ASP A 27 -3.16 14.75 -15.57
C ASP A 27 -1.96 14.28 -14.72
N GLN A 28 -1.67 12.98 -14.73
CA GLN A 28 -0.60 12.35 -13.96
C GLN A 28 0.40 11.67 -14.92
N PRO A 29 1.72 11.90 -14.74
CA PRO A 29 2.74 11.24 -15.56
C PRO A 29 2.83 9.73 -15.26
N TYR A 30 3.23 8.97 -16.28
CA TYR A 30 3.32 7.50 -16.22
C TYR A 30 4.21 6.97 -15.09
N LEU A 31 5.32 7.64 -14.78
CA LEU A 31 6.22 7.22 -13.69
C LEU A 31 5.51 7.10 -12.33
N ILE A 32 4.58 8.00 -12.04
CA ILE A 32 3.85 7.98 -10.76
C ILE A 32 2.82 6.86 -10.74
N ARG A 33 2.32 6.42 -11.91
CA ARG A 33 1.48 5.22 -12.02
C ARG A 33 2.28 3.95 -11.77
N GLU A 34 3.47 3.85 -12.35
CA GLU A 34 4.36 2.69 -12.18
C GLU A 34 4.85 2.57 -10.73
N TYR A 35 4.90 3.69 -10.00
CA TYR A 35 5.32 3.70 -8.61
C TYR A 35 4.30 3.00 -7.69
N ASN A 36 4.58 1.73 -7.40
CA ASN A 36 3.71 0.86 -6.62
C ASN A 36 3.97 1.00 -5.11
N MET A 37 3.49 2.09 -4.51
CA MET A 37 3.55 2.31 -3.05
C MET A 37 2.60 1.41 -2.24
N GLY A 38 1.58 0.84 -2.89
CA GLY A 38 0.49 0.16 -2.18
C GLY A 38 0.84 -1.22 -1.62
N GLY A 39 2.06 -1.73 -1.80
CA GLY A 39 2.47 -3.03 -1.29
C GLY A 39 2.51 -3.06 0.25
N VAL A 40 3.05 -2.02 0.87
CA VAL A 40 3.17 -1.92 2.34
C VAL A 40 1.81 -1.60 2.96
N ASP A 41 1.05 -0.69 2.37
CA ASP A 41 -0.29 -0.31 2.86
C ASP A 41 -1.23 -1.52 2.91
N ARG A 42 -1.19 -2.39 1.89
CA ARG A 42 -1.97 -3.63 1.87
C ARG A 42 -1.55 -4.62 2.95
N LEU A 43 -0.25 -4.74 3.20
CA LEU A 43 0.25 -5.61 4.27
C LEU A 43 -0.24 -5.11 5.64
N ASP A 44 -0.20 -3.80 5.88
CA ASP A 44 -0.67 -3.20 7.13
C ASP A 44 -2.19 -3.42 7.35
N GLU A 45 -3.00 -3.22 6.29
CA GLU A 45 -4.43 -3.53 6.31
C GLU A 45 -4.70 -5.01 6.65
N ASN A 46 -3.97 -5.92 6.01
CA ASN A 46 -4.10 -7.36 6.21
C ASN A 46 -3.69 -7.79 7.63
N ILE A 47 -2.62 -7.21 8.18
CA ILE A 47 -2.19 -7.44 9.56
C ILE A 47 -3.21 -6.89 10.56
N GLY A 48 -3.84 -5.76 10.25
CA GLY A 48 -4.94 -5.20 11.04
C GLY A 48 -6.17 -6.11 11.08
N ASN A 49 -6.54 -6.68 9.93
CA ASN A 49 -7.71 -7.56 9.79
C ASN A 49 -7.49 -8.95 10.43
N LEU A 50 -6.29 -9.51 10.33
CA LEU A 50 -5.94 -10.85 10.84
C LEU A 50 -5.07 -10.79 12.10
N ARG A 51 -5.34 -9.85 13.00
CA ARG A 51 -4.50 -9.63 14.17
C ARG A 51 -4.59 -10.80 15.18
N ILE A 52 -3.44 -11.40 15.51
CA ILE A 52 -3.31 -12.34 16.64
C ILE A 52 -3.65 -11.63 17.96
N HIS A 53 -4.63 -12.15 18.70
CA HIS A 53 -5.13 -11.58 19.96
C HIS A 53 -4.36 -12.03 21.23
N ILE A 54 -3.24 -12.73 21.08
CA ILE A 54 -2.46 -13.26 22.21
C ILE A 54 -1.61 -12.16 22.83
N ARG A 55 -1.90 -11.81 24.09
CA ARG A 55 -1.14 -10.81 24.86
C ARG A 55 -0.05 -11.49 25.69
N SER A 56 1.18 -10.99 25.61
CA SER A 56 2.30 -11.38 26.46
C SER A 56 2.96 -10.15 27.07
N LYS A 57 3.62 -10.32 28.22
CA LYS A 57 4.36 -9.25 28.90
C LYS A 57 5.80 -9.10 28.39
N LYS A 58 6.26 -10.02 27.54
CA LYS A 58 7.63 -10.03 27.03
C LYS A 58 7.74 -9.07 25.84
N TRP A 59 8.72 -8.17 25.88
CA TRP A 59 8.89 -7.12 24.86
C TRP A 59 9.04 -7.67 23.42
N TYR A 60 9.68 -8.84 23.27
CA TYR A 60 9.91 -9.47 21.97
C TYR A 60 8.67 -10.17 21.39
N TRP A 61 7.61 -10.35 22.19
CA TRP A 61 6.42 -11.09 21.77
C TRP A 61 5.68 -10.41 20.61
N GLU A 62 5.60 -9.08 20.66
CA GLU A 62 4.98 -8.28 19.59
C GLU A 62 5.73 -8.46 18.25
N LEU A 63 7.06 -8.57 18.28
CA LEU A 63 7.88 -8.83 17.08
C LEU A 63 7.60 -10.23 16.49
N ILE A 64 7.51 -11.25 17.35
CA ILE A 64 7.21 -12.62 16.91
C ILE A 64 5.81 -12.68 16.28
N CYS A 65 4.81 -12.08 16.93
CA CYS A 65 3.45 -12.04 16.41
C CYS A 65 3.37 -11.34 15.05
N PHE A 66 4.11 -10.24 14.87
CA PHE A 66 4.16 -9.52 13.60
C PHE A 66 4.71 -10.40 12.47
N ILE A 67 5.84 -11.08 12.69
CA ILE A 67 6.48 -11.94 11.67
C ILE A 67 5.55 -13.09 11.28
N ILE A 68 4.88 -13.72 12.26
CA ILE A 68 3.91 -14.80 12.00
C ILE A 68 2.73 -14.28 11.19
N ASN A 69 2.14 -13.13 11.56
CA ASN A 69 1.02 -12.53 10.83
C ASN A 69 1.39 -12.18 9.39
N ALA A 70 2.56 -11.57 9.17
CA ALA A 70 3.03 -11.25 7.84
C ALA A 70 3.27 -12.52 7.00
N SER A 71 3.86 -13.55 7.60
CA SER A 71 4.13 -14.83 6.91
C SER A 71 2.86 -15.56 6.50
N VAL A 72 1.85 -15.61 7.37
CA VAL A 72 0.55 -16.24 7.07
C VAL A 72 -0.19 -15.47 5.99
N ASN A 73 -0.20 -14.14 6.05
CA ASN A 73 -0.80 -13.30 5.01
C ASN A 73 -0.14 -13.53 3.65
N ASN A 74 1.18 -13.57 3.61
CA ASN A 74 1.92 -13.84 2.38
C ASN A 74 1.64 -15.26 1.88
N ALA A 75 1.66 -16.26 2.75
CA ALA A 75 1.35 -17.65 2.38
C ALA A 75 -0.06 -17.78 1.78
N TRP A 76 -1.06 -17.08 2.34
CA TRP A 76 -2.42 -17.05 1.81
C TRP A 76 -2.52 -16.37 0.44
N LEU A 77 -1.73 -15.33 0.19
CA LEU A 77 -1.68 -14.63 -1.10
C LEU A 77 -1.03 -15.45 -2.22
N PHE A 78 -0.09 -16.35 -1.86
CA PHE A 78 0.62 -17.21 -2.82
C PHE A 78 -0.05 -18.57 -3.05
N LEU A 79 -0.98 -18.96 -2.19
CA LEU A 79 -1.83 -20.15 -2.33
C LEU A 79 -3.01 -19.88 -3.27
#